data_AF-A0A1X2Z0E5-F1
#
_entry.id   AF-A0A1X2Z0E5-F1
#
_cell.length_a   1.000
_cell.length_b   1.000
_cell.length_c   1.000
_cell.angle_alpha   90.00
_cell.angle_beta   90.00
_cell.angle_gamma   90.00
#
_symmetry.space_group_name_H-M   'P 1'
#
loop_
_entity.id
_entity.type
_entity.pdbx_description
1 polymer ?
#
loop_
_entity_poly.entity_id
_entity_poly.type
_entity_poly.pdbx_seq_one_letter_code
_entity_poly.pdbx_strand_id
1 'polypeptide(L)'
;MFGTNNYGGGFTQQGGASYHPQSNQQQPAETLSLDDVMQGGAPSAFSKDDPIGTSVEGEIVEIRAEQQTDFTTGEPLYYPNGKPKPQVVIHLQTTLQDPNRVGDSGIRGVYVKGYNIGQLRLACRQAGVGDHPNIGDHLKATFARTQPAKTRGYNDAKIYDYVVIPKKQSDLNAAMNDPQAAQPSYSPQQPQQAAYGQPVTLGQPAGLTMQEKQQAAQLQAAGKNVQEIAGLLGKPVDQVVNALGVGSGQEPEF
;
A
#
# COMPACT_ATOMS: atom_id res chain seq x y z
N MET A 1 21.38 -25.80 -66.28
CA MET A 1 22.43 -26.84 -66.11
C MET A 1 23.30 -26.39 -64.93
N PHE A 2 23.16 -27.00 -63.75
CA PHE A 2 24.03 -28.06 -63.17
C PHE A 2 25.52 -27.70 -63.28
N GLY A 3 26.39 -27.68 -62.26
CA GLY A 3 26.45 -27.98 -60.82
C GLY A 3 27.82 -27.39 -60.32
N THR A 4 28.41 -27.54 -59.13
CA THR A 4 28.38 -28.60 -58.11
C THR A 4 29.21 -28.13 -56.89
N ASN A 5 28.69 -28.39 -55.68
CA ASN A 5 29.27 -28.69 -54.34
C ASN A 5 30.69 -28.25 -53.91
N ASN A 6 30.83 -27.82 -52.63
CA ASN A 6 31.67 -28.54 -51.64
C ASN A 6 31.37 -28.19 -50.15
N TYR A 7 30.89 -29.21 -49.41
CA TYR A 7 31.13 -29.70 -48.03
C TYR A 7 31.54 -28.83 -46.82
N GLY A 8 30.87 -29.17 -45.69
CA GLY A 8 31.41 -29.36 -44.34
C GLY A 8 31.45 -28.10 -43.46
N GLY A 9 30.97 -28.04 -42.23
CA GLY A 9 30.52 -29.00 -41.22
C GLY A 9 30.68 -28.28 -39.86
N GLY A 10 29.81 -28.51 -38.88
CA GLY A 10 30.03 -27.95 -37.54
C GLY A 10 28.76 -27.82 -36.68
N PHE A 11 28.60 -28.75 -35.76
CA PHE A 11 27.60 -28.76 -34.69
C PHE A 11 27.99 -27.79 -33.55
N THR A 12 26.98 -27.19 -32.90
CA THR A 12 26.82 -26.85 -31.46
C THR A 12 25.54 -25.98 -31.38
N GLN A 13 24.36 -26.48 -30.97
CA GLN A 13 23.86 -26.81 -29.64
C GLN A 13 24.12 -25.74 -28.56
N GLN A 14 23.04 -25.39 -27.85
CA GLN A 14 22.87 -24.44 -26.73
C GLN A 14 22.60 -23.00 -27.14
N GLY A 15 21.57 -22.32 -26.66
CA GLY A 15 20.59 -22.66 -25.64
C GLY A 15 19.44 -21.66 -25.71
N GLY A 16 18.24 -22.13 -25.36
CA GLY A 16 17.06 -21.30 -25.28
C GLY A 16 17.28 -20.20 -24.25
N ALA A 17 17.20 -18.95 -24.69
CA ALA A 17 16.98 -17.83 -23.81
C ALA A 17 15.50 -17.86 -23.39
N SER A 18 15.17 -18.69 -22.41
CA SER A 18 13.98 -18.45 -21.60
C SER A 18 14.26 -17.19 -20.78
N TYR A 19 13.80 -16.06 -21.32
CA TYR A 19 13.62 -14.85 -20.54
C TYR A 19 12.40 -15.07 -19.66
N HIS A 20 12.64 -15.22 -18.36
CA HIS A 20 11.61 -15.08 -17.34
C HIS A 20 11.74 -13.64 -16.84
N PRO A 21 10.92 -12.69 -17.29
CA PRO A 21 10.75 -11.48 -16.50
C PRO A 21 10.02 -11.92 -15.23
N GLN A 22 10.74 -11.96 -14.12
CA GLN A 22 10.12 -11.92 -12.81
C GLN A 22 9.47 -10.55 -12.69
N SER A 23 8.22 -10.48 -13.14
CA SER A 23 7.37 -9.32 -12.90
C SER A 23 7.20 -9.22 -11.40
N ASN A 24 7.94 -8.31 -10.78
CA ASN A 24 7.45 -7.61 -9.60
C ASN A 24 6.17 -6.92 -10.06
N GLN A 25 5.04 -7.62 -9.97
CA GLN A 25 3.72 -7.03 -10.10
C GLN A 25 3.53 -6.19 -8.84
N GLN A 26 4.17 -5.03 -8.81
CA GLN A 26 3.50 -3.85 -8.27
C GLN A 26 2.25 -3.75 -9.13
N GLN A 27 1.13 -4.24 -8.57
CA GLN A 27 -0.17 -4.04 -9.17
C GLN A 27 -0.25 -2.53 -9.44
N PRO A 28 -0.35 -2.11 -10.72
CA PRO A 28 -0.65 -0.71 -10.97
C PRO A 28 -1.92 -0.41 -10.18
N ALA A 29 -1.98 0.72 -9.48
CA ALA A 29 -3.21 1.18 -8.87
C ALA A 29 -4.30 1.08 -9.96
N GLU A 30 -5.19 0.10 -9.84
CA GLU A 30 -6.03 -0.27 -10.97
C GLU A 30 -7.00 0.88 -11.16
N THR A 31 -6.97 1.48 -12.35
CA THR A 31 -8.08 2.28 -12.82
C THR A 31 -9.27 1.34 -13.05
N LEU A 32 -10.51 1.84 -13.00
CA LEU A 32 -11.73 1.08 -13.28
C LEU A 32 -11.52 0.00 -14.36
N SER A 33 -11.84 -1.26 -14.04
CA SER A 33 -11.73 -2.35 -15.02
C SER A 33 -12.78 -2.20 -16.12
N LEU A 34 -12.55 -2.85 -17.27
CA LEU A 34 -13.56 -2.90 -18.33
C LEU A 34 -14.88 -3.48 -17.81
N ASP A 35 -14.80 -4.53 -16.98
CA ASP A 35 -15.96 -5.16 -16.35
C ASP A 35 -16.70 -4.18 -15.43
N ASP A 36 -15.99 -3.38 -14.64
CA ASP A 36 -16.60 -2.33 -13.82
C ASP A 36 -17.35 -1.33 -14.68
N VAL A 37 -16.71 -0.83 -15.74
CA VAL A 37 -17.34 0.13 -16.66
C VAL A 37 -18.57 -0.47 -17.33
N MET A 38 -18.50 -1.70 -17.85
CA MET A 38 -19.62 -2.38 -18.50
C MET A 38 -20.77 -2.68 -17.52
N GLN A 39 -20.48 -2.83 -16.24
CA GLN A 39 -21.45 -3.04 -15.18
C GLN A 39 -21.92 -1.73 -14.51
N GLY A 40 -21.63 -0.56 -15.11
CA GLY A 40 -22.14 0.75 -14.67
C GLY A 40 -21.21 1.55 -13.75
N GLY A 41 -19.93 1.18 -13.65
CA GLY A 41 -18.92 1.82 -12.82
C GLY A 41 -18.55 1.04 -11.56
N ALA A 42 -17.69 1.64 -10.72
CA ALA A 42 -17.29 1.02 -9.46
C ALA A 42 -18.48 0.85 -8.50
N PRO A 43 -18.58 -0.28 -7.78
CA PRO A 43 -19.54 -0.47 -6.71
C PRO A 43 -19.44 0.63 -5.64
N SER A 44 -20.57 1.02 -5.04
CA SER A 44 -20.57 1.95 -3.92
C SER A 44 -19.79 1.38 -2.73
N ALA A 45 -18.97 2.21 -2.09
CA ALA A 45 -18.26 1.87 -0.86
C ALA A 45 -19.21 1.60 0.32
N PHE A 46 -20.40 2.19 0.29
CA PHE A 46 -21.38 2.06 1.35
C PHE A 46 -22.74 1.64 0.78
N SER A 47 -23.41 0.72 1.48
CA SER A 47 -24.78 0.31 1.23
C SER A 47 -25.78 1.17 2.02
N LYS A 48 -27.06 1.07 1.67
CA LYS A 48 -28.13 1.70 2.45
C LYS A 48 -28.25 1.10 3.86
N ASP A 49 -27.89 -0.17 4.03
CA ASP A 49 -28.10 -0.94 5.26
C ASP A 49 -26.86 -0.98 6.18
N ASP A 50 -25.74 -0.38 5.77
CA ASP A 50 -24.53 -0.33 6.60
C ASP A 50 -24.79 0.35 7.95
N PRO A 51 -24.34 -0.26 9.07
CA PRO A 51 -24.48 0.33 10.39
C PRO A 51 -23.53 1.51 10.61
N ILE A 52 -23.89 2.39 11.53
CA ILE A 52 -22.98 3.43 12.04
C ILE A 52 -21.70 2.77 12.56
N GLY A 53 -20.55 3.38 12.26
CA GLY A 53 -19.22 2.87 12.55
C GLY A 53 -18.57 2.11 11.38
N THR A 54 -19.32 1.78 10.33
CA THR A 54 -18.75 1.16 9.12
C THR A 54 -17.72 2.10 8.49
N SER A 55 -16.52 1.58 8.23
CA SER A 55 -15.44 2.31 7.56
C SER A 55 -15.03 1.63 6.26
N VAL A 56 -14.73 2.44 5.25
CA VAL A 56 -14.04 2.01 4.02
C VAL A 56 -12.84 2.91 3.82
N GLU A 57 -11.71 2.34 3.43
CA GLU A 57 -10.49 3.08 3.16
C GLU A 57 -9.73 2.53 1.95
N GLY A 58 -8.91 3.39 1.35
CA GLY A 58 -8.10 3.04 0.19
C GLY A 58 -7.35 4.24 -0.40
N GLU A 59 -6.46 3.94 -1.35
CA GLU A 59 -5.80 4.96 -2.17
C GLU A 59 -6.80 5.56 -3.16
N ILE A 60 -6.84 6.88 -3.28
CA ILE A 60 -7.68 7.56 -4.26
C ILE A 60 -7.11 7.35 -5.65
N VAL A 61 -7.84 6.67 -6.53
CA VAL A 61 -7.44 6.46 -7.94
C VAL A 61 -8.12 7.43 -8.91
N GLU A 62 -9.27 7.99 -8.53
CA GLU A 62 -9.99 8.96 -9.36
C GLU A 62 -10.83 9.91 -8.50
N ILE A 63 -10.95 11.17 -8.93
CA ILE A 63 -11.87 12.16 -8.36
C ILE A 63 -12.63 12.84 -9.49
N ARG A 64 -13.96 12.87 -9.40
CA ARG A 64 -14.83 13.57 -10.35
C ARG A 64 -15.79 14.52 -9.64
N ALA A 65 -16.05 15.66 -10.25
CA ALA A 65 -17.16 16.53 -9.89
C ALA A 65 -18.32 16.26 -10.86
N GLU A 66 -19.45 15.82 -10.33
CA GLU A 66 -20.62 15.41 -11.12
C GLU A 66 -21.90 16.08 -10.61
N GLN A 67 -22.96 16.01 -11.41
CA GLN A 67 -24.31 16.26 -10.93
C GLN A 67 -24.88 14.99 -10.28
N GLN A 68 -25.61 15.14 -9.18
CA GLN A 68 -26.36 14.04 -8.58
C GLN A 68 -27.47 13.58 -9.52
N THR A 69 -27.69 12.27 -9.58
CA THR A 69 -28.84 11.66 -10.25
C THR A 69 -29.75 10.96 -9.23
N ASP A 70 -31.01 10.78 -9.59
CA ASP A 70 -31.90 9.89 -8.85
C ASP A 70 -31.41 8.45 -9.02
N PHE A 71 -31.27 7.71 -7.92
CA PHE A 71 -30.72 6.36 -7.96
C PHE A 71 -31.65 5.35 -8.66
N THR A 72 -32.96 5.62 -8.70
CA THR A 72 -33.94 4.73 -9.31
C THR A 72 -34.13 5.06 -10.78
N THR A 73 -34.25 6.34 -11.12
CA THR A 73 -34.58 6.77 -12.49
C THR A 73 -33.38 7.19 -13.33
N GLY A 74 -32.23 7.48 -12.69
CA GLY A 74 -31.05 8.03 -13.35
C GLY A 74 -31.17 9.50 -13.76
N GLU A 75 -32.30 10.15 -13.48
CA GLU A 75 -32.54 11.53 -13.89
C GLU A 75 -31.68 12.53 -13.10
N PRO A 76 -31.18 13.62 -13.73
CA PRO A 76 -30.42 14.64 -13.01
C PRO A 76 -31.24 15.35 -11.95
N LEU A 77 -30.66 15.55 -10.76
CA LEU A 77 -31.32 16.22 -9.65
C LEU A 77 -30.99 17.72 -9.62
N TYR A 78 -32.01 18.53 -9.37
CA TYR A 78 -31.93 19.98 -9.27
C TYR A 78 -32.41 20.47 -7.90
N TYR A 79 -31.88 21.59 -7.45
CA TYR A 79 -32.44 22.37 -6.35
C TYR A 79 -33.75 23.05 -6.80
N PRO A 80 -34.62 23.50 -5.87
CA PRO A 80 -35.85 24.22 -6.24
C PRO A 80 -35.64 25.47 -7.09
N ASN A 81 -34.44 26.06 -7.04
CA ASN A 81 -34.05 27.22 -7.86
C ASN A 81 -33.53 26.83 -9.27
N GLY A 82 -33.65 25.57 -9.68
CA GLY A 82 -33.22 25.06 -10.99
C GLY A 82 -31.71 24.81 -11.11
N LYS A 83 -30.89 25.07 -10.09
CA LYS A 83 -29.45 24.76 -10.15
C LYS A 83 -29.21 23.24 -10.00
N PRO A 84 -28.26 22.64 -10.72
CA PRO A 84 -27.91 21.23 -10.55
C PRO A 84 -27.39 20.98 -9.13
N LYS A 85 -27.76 19.84 -8.54
CA LYS A 85 -27.19 19.41 -7.26
C LYS A 85 -25.82 18.76 -7.50
N PRO A 86 -24.70 19.34 -7.03
CA PRO A 86 -23.39 18.75 -7.26
C PRO A 86 -23.12 17.58 -6.31
N GLN A 87 -22.24 16.67 -6.74
CA GLN A 87 -21.58 15.65 -5.94
C GLN A 87 -20.11 15.53 -6.34
N VAL A 88 -19.29 15.07 -5.40
CA VAL A 88 -17.93 14.60 -5.70
C VAL A 88 -17.96 13.08 -5.64
N VAL A 89 -17.46 12.42 -6.68
CA VAL A 89 -17.30 10.96 -6.74
C VAL A 89 -15.82 10.66 -6.61
N ILE A 90 -15.47 9.87 -5.60
CA ILE A 90 -14.09 9.45 -5.33
C ILE A 90 -14.03 7.95 -5.49
N HIS A 91 -13.18 7.46 -6.39
CA HIS A 91 -12.89 6.03 -6.49
C HIS A 91 -11.68 5.70 -5.64
N LEU A 92 -11.84 4.73 -4.75
CA LEU A 92 -10.80 4.22 -3.87
C LEU A 92 -10.38 2.84 -4.33
N GLN A 93 -9.08 2.60 -4.50
CA GLN A 93 -8.55 1.24 -4.53
C GLN A 93 -8.61 0.68 -3.10
N THR A 94 -9.47 -0.30 -2.88
CA THR A 94 -9.66 -0.93 -1.58
C THR A 94 -9.21 -2.39 -1.60
N THR A 95 -9.21 -3.02 -0.44
CA THR A 95 -9.04 -4.48 -0.31
C THR A 95 -10.37 -5.24 -0.38
N LEU A 96 -11.50 -4.53 -0.53
CA LEU A 96 -12.84 -5.13 -0.58
C LEU A 96 -13.10 -5.71 -1.97
N GLN A 97 -13.62 -6.92 -2.04
CA GLN A 97 -14.07 -7.55 -3.30
C GLN A 97 -15.52 -8.04 -3.14
N ASP A 98 -16.34 -7.84 -4.17
CA ASP A 98 -17.69 -8.35 -4.28
C ASP A 98 -17.64 -9.70 -5.00
N PRO A 99 -17.87 -10.82 -4.30
CA PRO A 99 -17.77 -12.14 -4.89
C PRO A 99 -18.81 -12.42 -5.98
N ASN A 100 -19.85 -11.58 -6.10
CA ASN A 100 -20.89 -11.72 -7.12
C ASN A 100 -20.58 -10.93 -8.39
N ARG A 101 -19.51 -10.13 -8.41
CA ARG A 101 -19.06 -9.38 -9.58
C ARG A 101 -17.82 -10.04 -10.16
N VAL A 102 -17.98 -10.61 -11.35
CA VAL A 102 -16.85 -11.11 -12.14
C VAL A 102 -15.96 -9.91 -12.49
N GLY A 103 -14.65 -10.04 -12.23
CA GLY A 103 -13.67 -9.00 -12.57
C GLY A 103 -13.68 -7.78 -11.63
N ASP A 104 -14.21 -7.88 -10.42
CA ASP A 104 -14.16 -6.77 -9.45
C ASP A 104 -12.71 -6.38 -9.13
N SER A 105 -12.33 -5.17 -9.54
CA SER A 105 -11.01 -4.56 -9.35
C SER A 105 -10.70 -4.21 -7.88
N GLY A 106 -11.67 -4.33 -6.99
CA GLY A 106 -11.58 -3.86 -5.61
C GLY A 106 -11.74 -2.35 -5.47
N ILE A 107 -12.09 -1.66 -6.56
CA ILE A 107 -12.37 -0.22 -6.54
C ILE A 107 -13.76 0.04 -5.97
N ARG A 108 -13.88 1.02 -5.09
CA ARG A 108 -15.16 1.44 -4.50
C ARG A 108 -15.39 2.93 -4.66
N GLY A 109 -16.63 3.30 -5.00
CA GLY A 109 -17.08 4.68 -5.13
C GLY A 109 -17.59 5.27 -3.82
N VAL A 110 -16.97 6.37 -3.39
CA VAL A 110 -17.44 7.22 -2.29
C VAL A 110 -18.10 8.47 -2.89
N TYR A 111 -19.42 8.56 -2.73
CA TYR A 111 -20.24 9.67 -3.25
C TYR A 111 -20.45 10.74 -2.18
N VAL A 112 -19.70 11.83 -2.28
CA VAL A 112 -19.69 12.93 -1.32
C VAL A 112 -20.64 14.03 -1.78
N LYS A 113 -21.68 14.31 -1.00
CA LYS A 113 -22.72 15.28 -1.32
C LYS A 113 -23.28 15.98 -0.08
N GLY A 114 -23.89 17.15 -0.28
CA GLY A 114 -24.56 17.91 0.79
C GLY A 114 -23.63 18.17 1.99
N TYR A 115 -24.07 17.74 3.18
CA TYR A 115 -23.32 17.89 4.43
C TYR A 115 -21.89 17.33 4.36
N ASN A 116 -21.68 16.25 3.60
CA ASN A 116 -20.40 15.56 3.55
C ASN A 116 -19.32 16.31 2.75
N ILE A 117 -19.70 17.26 1.87
CA ILE A 117 -18.71 18.10 1.16
C ILE A 117 -17.90 18.93 2.16
N GLY A 118 -18.57 19.47 3.19
CA GLY A 118 -17.90 20.22 4.25
C GLY A 118 -17.02 19.33 5.13
N GLN A 119 -17.46 18.11 5.44
CA GLN A 119 -16.67 17.15 6.23
C GLN A 119 -15.40 16.71 5.49
N LEU A 120 -15.51 16.39 4.20
CA LEU A 120 -14.34 16.05 3.39
C LEU A 120 -13.36 17.23 3.32
N ARG A 121 -13.86 18.43 3.04
CA ARG A 121 -13.01 19.65 3.01
C ARG A 121 -12.30 19.87 4.34
N LEU A 122 -13.00 19.69 5.46
CA LEU A 122 -12.40 19.81 6.79
C LEU A 122 -11.24 18.81 6.97
N ALA A 123 -11.46 17.54 6.60
CA ALA A 123 -10.42 16.51 6.67
C ALA A 123 -9.21 16.84 5.78
N CYS A 124 -9.43 17.36 4.56
CA CYS A 124 -8.37 17.78 3.65
C CYS A 124 -7.52 18.91 4.24
N ARG A 125 -8.16 19.90 4.87
CA ARG A 125 -7.47 21.00 5.55
C ARG A 125 -6.66 20.50 6.74
N GLN A 126 -7.21 19.59 7.53
CA GLN A 126 -6.51 18.97 8.66
C GLN A 126 -5.30 18.14 8.20
N ALA A 127 -5.40 17.50 7.04
CA ALA A 127 -4.30 16.77 6.41
C ALA A 127 -3.27 17.67 5.72
N GLY A 128 -3.52 18.98 5.62
CA GLY A 128 -2.63 19.93 4.96
C GLY A 128 -2.64 19.88 3.43
N VAL A 129 -3.64 19.22 2.80
CA VAL A 129 -3.75 19.09 1.33
C VAL A 129 -4.65 20.14 0.68
N GLY A 130 -5.18 21.09 1.46
CA GLY A 130 -6.04 22.16 0.97
C GLY A 130 -7.54 21.81 1.10
N ASP A 131 -8.33 22.17 0.08
CA ASP A 131 -9.80 22.08 0.13
C ASP A 131 -10.39 20.80 -0.46
N HIS A 132 -9.56 19.97 -1.07
CA HIS A 132 -9.93 18.69 -1.67
C HIS A 132 -8.76 17.72 -1.56
N PRO A 133 -9.00 16.39 -1.60
CA PRO A 133 -7.93 15.43 -1.65
C PRO A 133 -7.32 15.39 -3.06
N ASN A 134 -6.19 14.71 -3.20
CA ASN A 134 -5.51 14.46 -4.47
C ASN A 134 -5.57 12.98 -4.83
N ILE A 135 -5.45 12.67 -6.12
CA ILE A 135 -5.21 11.30 -6.57
C ILE A 135 -3.90 10.81 -5.92
N GLY A 136 -3.96 9.60 -5.36
CA GLY A 136 -2.89 8.94 -4.63
C GLY A 136 -2.86 9.22 -3.12
N ASP A 137 -3.65 10.18 -2.61
CA ASP A 137 -3.86 10.30 -1.17
C ASP A 137 -4.63 9.06 -0.67
N HIS A 138 -4.42 8.69 0.59
CA HIS A 138 -5.21 7.64 1.22
C HIS A 138 -6.40 8.27 1.94
N LEU A 139 -7.61 7.81 1.63
CA LEU A 139 -8.84 8.28 2.25
C LEU A 139 -9.47 7.17 3.07
N LYS A 140 -9.84 7.48 4.31
CA LYS A 140 -10.77 6.68 5.11
C LYS A 140 -12.07 7.45 5.29
N ALA A 141 -13.19 6.83 4.94
CA ALA A 141 -14.53 7.32 5.22
C ALA A 141 -15.19 6.44 6.27
N THR A 142 -15.83 7.02 7.28
CA THR A 142 -16.54 6.29 8.33
C THR A 142 -17.96 6.81 8.47
N PHE A 143 -18.96 5.93 8.37
CA PHE A 143 -20.35 6.31 8.58
C PHE A 143 -20.58 6.66 10.05
N ALA A 144 -20.57 7.95 10.38
CA ALA A 144 -20.45 8.42 11.76
C ALA A 144 -21.81 8.60 12.45
N ARG A 145 -22.82 9.09 11.72
CA ARG A 145 -24.16 9.38 12.26
C ARG A 145 -25.18 9.63 11.16
N THR A 146 -26.46 9.64 11.52
CA THR A 146 -27.53 10.15 10.66
C THR A 146 -27.90 11.59 11.02
N GLN A 147 -28.39 12.33 10.03
CA GLN A 147 -29.00 13.64 10.20
C GLN A 147 -30.46 13.55 9.75
N PRO A 148 -31.44 13.84 10.64
CA PRO A 148 -32.86 13.79 10.28
C PRO A 148 -33.20 14.59 9.02
N ALA A 149 -34.02 14.00 8.16
CA ALA A 149 -34.51 14.68 6.97
C ALA A 149 -35.35 15.91 7.34
N LYS A 150 -35.10 17.04 6.66
CA LYS A 150 -35.89 18.27 6.85
C LYS A 150 -37.25 18.23 6.16
N THR A 151 -37.41 17.34 5.19
CA THR A 151 -38.64 17.20 4.39
C THR A 151 -39.29 15.87 4.72
N ARG A 152 -40.58 15.91 5.09
CA ARG A 152 -41.35 14.71 5.42
C ARG A 152 -41.35 13.73 4.24
N GLY A 153 -41.04 12.47 4.52
CA GLY A 153 -40.98 11.40 3.51
C GLY A 153 -39.60 11.20 2.86
N TYR A 154 -38.61 12.05 3.16
CA TYR A 154 -37.22 11.82 2.76
C TYR A 154 -36.48 10.99 3.82
N ASN A 155 -35.52 10.19 3.37
CA ASN A 155 -34.63 9.46 4.26
C ASN A 155 -33.65 10.40 4.96
N ASP A 156 -33.29 10.04 6.19
CA ASP A 156 -32.21 10.70 6.93
C ASP A 156 -30.90 10.65 6.15
N ALA A 157 -30.15 11.74 6.20
CA ALA A 157 -28.86 11.82 5.52
C ALA A 157 -27.79 11.06 6.31
N LYS A 158 -27.08 10.13 5.66
CA LYS A 158 -25.86 9.55 6.22
C LYS A 158 -24.75 10.61 6.24
N ILE A 159 -24.14 10.79 7.41
CA ILE A 159 -23.03 11.72 7.63
C ILE A 159 -21.77 10.90 7.89
N TYR A 160 -20.69 11.24 7.18
CA TYR A 160 -19.42 10.56 7.25
C TYR A 160 -18.35 11.46 7.87
N ASP A 161 -17.50 10.86 8.68
CA ASP A 161 -16.23 11.44 9.08
C ASP A 161 -15.15 10.94 8.12
N TYR A 162 -14.24 11.83 7.72
CA TYR A 162 -13.18 11.54 6.76
C TYR A 162 -11.80 11.73 7.40
N VAL A 163 -10.86 10.88 7.03
CA VAL A 163 -9.43 11.05 7.32
C VAL A 163 -8.68 10.98 5.99
N VAL A 164 -7.85 11.98 5.72
CA VAL A 164 -7.01 12.05 4.53
C VAL A 164 -5.55 11.96 4.96
N ILE A 165 -4.80 11.08 4.31
CA ILE A 165 -3.35 10.95 4.50
C ILE A 165 -2.68 11.29 3.16
N PRO A 166 -1.88 12.36 3.07
CA PRO A 166 -1.25 12.76 1.81
C PRO A 166 -0.39 11.65 1.23
N LYS A 167 -0.35 11.47 -0.10
CA LYS A 167 0.41 10.40 -0.75
C LYS A 167 1.85 10.27 -0.23
N LYS A 168 2.58 11.38 -0.13
CA LYS A 168 3.95 11.39 0.39
C LYS A 168 4.05 10.75 1.78
N GLN A 169 3.09 11.04 2.64
CA GLN A 169 3.05 10.47 3.98
C GLN A 169 2.59 9.01 3.97
N SER A 170 1.67 8.64 3.08
CA SER A 170 1.28 7.24 2.85
C SER A 170 2.45 6.41 2.35
N ASP A 171 3.23 6.91 1.39
CA ASP A 171 4.44 6.26 0.86
C ASP A 171 5.52 6.10 1.94
N LEU A 172 5.72 7.13 2.78
CA LEU A 172 6.62 7.07 3.94
C LEU A 172 6.17 6.02 4.96
N ASN A 173 4.88 5.97 5.29
CA ASN A 173 4.31 4.99 6.20
C ASN A 173 4.44 3.57 5.63
N ALA A 174 4.21 3.39 4.33
CA ALA A 174 4.38 2.13 3.64
C ALA A 174 5.86 1.69 3.65
N ALA A 175 6.79 2.59 3.32
CA ALA A 175 8.23 2.30 3.35
C ALA A 175 8.74 1.98 4.76
N MET A 176 8.20 2.61 5.81
CA MET A 176 8.54 2.31 7.21
C MET A 176 7.94 0.97 7.69
N ASN A 177 6.81 0.55 7.12
CA ASN A 177 6.15 -0.71 7.46
C ASN A 177 6.52 -1.88 6.54
N ASP A 178 7.33 -1.63 5.49
CA ASP A 178 7.86 -2.67 4.62
C ASP A 178 9.15 -3.25 5.24
N PRO A 179 9.15 -4.49 5.75
CA PRO A 179 10.34 -5.13 6.32
C PRO A 179 11.47 -5.38 5.30
N GLN A 180 11.26 -5.09 4.01
CA GLN A 180 12.25 -5.24 2.94
C GLN A 180 12.80 -3.91 2.38
N ALA A 181 12.28 -2.75 2.78
CA ALA A 181 12.67 -1.45 2.23
C ALA A 181 13.93 -0.84 2.91
N ALA A 182 15.03 -1.59 2.98
CA ALA A 182 16.33 -1.02 3.34
C ALA A 182 17.48 -1.82 2.72
N GLN A 183 17.62 -1.75 1.39
CA GLN A 183 18.89 -2.06 0.71
C GLN A 183 19.15 -0.99 -0.37
N PRO A 184 19.84 0.11 -0.08
CA PRO A 184 20.50 0.87 -1.14
C PRO A 184 21.68 0.04 -1.64
N SER A 185 21.48 -0.66 -2.76
CA SER A 185 22.55 -1.36 -3.48
C SER A 185 23.46 -0.35 -4.18
N TYR A 186 24.39 0.27 -3.45
CA TYR A 186 25.56 0.88 -4.06
C TYR A 186 26.51 -0.24 -4.48
N SER A 187 26.60 -0.48 -5.79
CA SER A 187 27.62 -1.35 -6.37
C SER A 187 28.83 -0.48 -6.70
N PRO A 188 29.96 -0.55 -5.96
CA PRO A 188 31.21 0.00 -6.47
C PRO A 188 31.72 -0.89 -7.60
N GLN A 189 31.74 -0.38 -8.84
CA GLN A 189 32.47 -1.01 -9.93
C GLN A 189 33.97 -0.96 -9.63
N GLN A 190 34.54 -2.07 -9.17
CA GLN A 190 35.98 -2.29 -9.17
C GLN A 190 36.42 -2.95 -10.49
N PRO A 191 37.49 -2.47 -11.14
CA PRO A 191 38.05 -3.11 -12.32
C PRO A 191 38.70 -4.46 -11.97
N GLN A 192 38.32 -5.52 -12.69
CA GLN A 192 38.86 -6.88 -12.55
C GLN A 192 40.30 -6.97 -13.07
N GLN A 193 41.22 -7.39 -12.21
CA GLN A 193 42.49 -7.99 -12.60
C GLN A 193 42.49 -9.48 -12.24
N ALA A 194 42.90 -10.30 -13.19
CA ALA A 194 42.98 -11.75 -13.07
C ALA A 194 44.14 -12.17 -12.14
N ALA A 195 43.88 -13.09 -11.22
CA ALA A 195 44.93 -13.85 -10.53
C ALA A 195 44.44 -15.24 -10.11
N TYR A 196 45.22 -16.24 -10.50
CA TYR A 196 45.10 -17.64 -10.12
C TYR A 196 45.58 -17.86 -8.66
N GLY A 197 44.96 -18.79 -7.93
CA GLY A 197 45.56 -19.45 -6.76
C GLY A 197 44.87 -19.24 -5.40
N GLN A 198 44.34 -20.33 -4.84
CA GLN A 198 43.86 -20.50 -3.46
C GLN A 198 45.04 -20.40 -2.44
N PRO A 199 44.81 -20.04 -1.15
CA PRO A 199 44.25 -20.98 -0.18
C PRO A 199 43.14 -20.41 0.72
N VAL A 200 42.24 -21.32 1.10
CA VAL A 200 41.22 -21.19 2.14
C VAL A 200 41.80 -20.69 3.48
N THR A 201 41.27 -19.58 3.97
CA THR A 201 41.43 -19.15 5.37
C THR A 201 40.13 -19.38 6.13
N LEU A 202 40.30 -19.95 7.32
CA LEU A 202 39.32 -20.47 8.25
C LEU A 202 38.43 -19.35 8.81
N GLY A 203 37.13 -19.63 8.92
CA GLY A 203 36.07 -18.65 9.20
C GLY A 203 36.26 -17.81 10.46
N GLN A 204 36.10 -16.51 10.31
CA GLN A 204 35.70 -15.61 11.39
C GLN A 204 34.17 -15.61 11.49
N PRO A 205 33.59 -15.75 12.69
CA PRO A 205 32.14 -15.70 12.82
C PRO A 205 31.68 -14.28 12.53
N ALA A 206 30.86 -14.13 11.49
CA ALA A 206 30.14 -12.89 11.21
C ALA A 206 29.39 -12.47 12.48
N GLY A 207 29.54 -11.21 12.90
CA GLY A 207 28.78 -10.64 14.01
C GLY A 207 27.29 -10.53 13.68
N LEU A 208 26.48 -10.15 14.66
CA LEU A 208 25.05 -9.92 14.46
C LEU A 208 24.82 -8.87 13.36
N THR A 209 23.98 -9.23 12.41
CA THR A 209 23.44 -8.32 11.40
C THR A 209 22.63 -7.21 12.07
N MET A 210 22.46 -6.08 11.40
CA MET A 210 21.75 -4.92 11.95
C MET A 210 20.31 -5.27 12.40
N GLN A 211 19.64 -6.17 11.67
CA GLN A 211 18.33 -6.69 12.01
C GLN A 211 18.36 -7.50 13.31
N GLU A 212 19.33 -8.40 13.47
CA GLU A 212 19.46 -9.20 14.68
C GLU A 212 19.85 -8.34 15.90
N LYS A 213 20.60 -7.24 15.71
CA LYS A 213 20.86 -6.26 16.78
C LYS A 213 19.59 -5.55 17.25
N GLN A 214 18.72 -5.16 16.32
CA GLN A 214 17.48 -4.47 16.66
C GLN A 214 16.49 -5.43 17.33
N GLN A 215 16.44 -6.69 16.89
CA GLN A 215 15.65 -7.73 17.55
C GLN A 215 16.20 -8.06 18.96
N ALA A 216 17.51 -8.14 19.13
CA ALA A 216 18.13 -8.28 20.44
C ALA A 216 17.75 -7.11 21.37
N ALA A 217 17.75 -5.87 20.87
CA ALA A 217 17.41 -4.68 21.66
C ALA A 217 15.92 -4.65 22.06
N GLN A 218 15.02 -5.10 21.17
CA GLN A 218 13.59 -5.23 21.47
C GLN A 218 13.32 -6.31 22.51
N LEU A 219 14.00 -7.46 22.40
CA LEU A 219 13.88 -8.55 23.39
C LEU A 219 14.43 -8.12 24.75
N GLN A 220 15.51 -7.33 24.77
CA GLN A 220 16.03 -6.73 26.00
C GLN A 220 15.06 -5.71 26.60
N ALA A 221 14.44 -4.85 25.77
CA ALA A 221 13.40 -3.91 26.22
C ALA A 221 12.14 -4.62 26.73
N ALA A 222 11.86 -5.82 26.23
CA ALA A 222 10.81 -6.72 26.74
C ALA A 222 11.22 -7.48 28.02
N GLY A 223 12.39 -7.17 28.60
CA GLY A 223 12.86 -7.71 29.88
C GLY A 223 13.57 -9.06 29.80
N LYS A 224 13.91 -9.56 28.60
CA LYS A 224 14.64 -10.82 28.44
C LYS A 224 16.12 -10.63 28.69
N ASN A 225 16.76 -11.64 29.30
CA ASN A 225 18.20 -11.59 29.56
C ASN A 225 19.02 -12.00 28.33
N VAL A 226 20.32 -11.71 28.34
CA VAL A 226 21.21 -11.89 27.19
C VAL A 226 21.35 -13.36 26.76
N GLN A 227 21.26 -14.29 27.71
CA GLN A 227 21.32 -15.73 27.44
C GLN A 227 20.07 -16.22 26.70
N GLU A 228 18.89 -15.74 27.09
CA GLU A 228 17.63 -16.04 26.39
C GLU A 228 17.60 -15.43 24.99
N ILE A 229 18.11 -14.20 24.85
CA ILE A 229 18.21 -13.52 23.56
C ILE A 229 19.16 -14.28 22.63
N ALA A 230 20.31 -14.72 23.13
CA ALA A 230 21.27 -15.53 22.38
C ALA A 230 20.65 -16.86 21.91
N GLY A 231 19.87 -17.53 22.78
CA GLY A 231 19.14 -18.74 22.44
C GLY A 231 18.06 -18.51 21.37
N LEU A 232 17.32 -17.41 21.46
CA LEU A 232 16.27 -17.06 20.48
C LEU A 232 16.84 -16.68 19.11
N LEU A 233 18.01 -16.05 19.08
CA LEU A 233 18.69 -15.65 17.84
C LEU A 233 19.62 -16.73 17.27
N GLY A 234 19.82 -17.84 17.99
CA GLY A 234 20.75 -18.90 17.60
C GLY A 234 22.20 -18.41 17.48
N LYS A 235 22.60 -17.43 18.31
CA LYS A 235 23.94 -16.81 18.29
C LYS A 235 24.68 -17.04 19.60
N PRO A 236 26.02 -16.98 19.59
CA PRO A 236 26.79 -17.00 20.83
C PRO A 236 26.51 -15.76 21.68
N VAL A 237 26.46 -15.96 23.00
CA VAL A 237 26.19 -14.92 24.00
C VAL A 237 27.13 -13.72 23.84
N ASP A 238 28.41 -13.97 23.57
CA ASP A 238 29.42 -12.92 23.39
C ASP A 238 29.13 -11.98 22.22
N GLN A 239 28.49 -12.46 21.15
CA GLN A 239 28.07 -11.60 20.05
C GLN A 239 26.93 -10.67 20.48
N VAL A 240 25.96 -11.19 21.24
CA VAL A 240 24.80 -10.42 21.72
C VAL A 240 25.23 -9.37 22.75
N VAL A 241 26.16 -9.70 23.65
CA VAL A 241 26.76 -8.73 24.60
C VAL A 241 27.43 -7.58 23.85
N ASN A 242 28.29 -7.91 22.89
CA ASN A 242 29.01 -6.91 22.08
C ASN A 242 28.07 -6.06 21.21
N ALA A 243 26.95 -6.63 20.74
CA ALA A 243 25.98 -5.93 19.92
C ALA A 243 25.05 -4.99 20.69
N LEU A 244 24.67 -5.37 21.91
CA LEU A 244 23.81 -4.57 22.79
C LEU A 244 24.59 -3.52 23.58
N GLY A 245 25.93 -3.49 23.44
CA GLY A 245 26.77 -2.52 24.12
C GLY A 245 26.71 -2.64 25.64
N VAL A 246 26.32 -3.80 26.17
CA VAL A 246 26.30 -4.08 27.61
C VAL A 246 27.75 -4.37 28.03
N GLY A 247 28.56 -3.31 28.04
CA GLY A 247 29.80 -3.31 28.79
C GLY A 247 29.46 -3.65 30.23
N SER A 248 30.22 -4.59 30.78
CA SER A 248 30.37 -4.88 32.20
C SER A 248 30.12 -3.64 33.07
N GLY A 249 28.88 -3.46 33.52
CA GLY A 249 28.50 -2.48 34.53
C GLY A 249 28.74 -3.11 35.89
N GLN A 250 29.84 -2.70 36.51
CA GLN A 250 30.13 -2.91 37.92
C GLN A 250 28.91 -2.58 38.78
N GLU A 251 28.73 -3.38 39.83
CA GLU A 251 27.88 -3.10 40.99
C GLU A 251 28.11 -1.68 41.52
N PRO A 252 27.08 -1.01 42.08
CA PRO A 252 27.28 0.23 42.80
C PRO A 252 27.87 -0.10 44.17
N GLU A 253 29.16 0.17 44.36
CA GLU A 253 29.73 0.31 45.71
C GLU A 253 29.63 1.77 46.16
N PHE A 254 28.89 1.95 47.26
CA PHE A 254 28.72 3.09 48.18
C PHE A 254 28.14 4.41 47.66
#